data_AF-A0A314YCM0-F1
#
_entry.id   AF-A0A314YCM0-F1
#
_cell.length_a   1.000
_cell.length_b   1.000
_cell.length_c   1.000
_cell.angle_alpha   90.00
_cell.angle_beta   90.00
_cell.angle_gamma   90.00
#
_symmetry.space_group_name_H-M   'P 1'
#
loop_
_entity.id
_entity.type
_entity.pdbx_description
1 polymer ?
#
loop_
_entity_poly.entity_id
_entity_poly.type
_entity_poly.pdbx_seq_one_letter_code
_entity_poly.pdbx_strand_id
1 'polypeptide(L)'
;MSRPNHQHQINLEIKRHEDNIKFLQSEINCLSESILDLQGSLGNHLPANGTGTTNESGATLAEKDETEQILRHEKSAASLLCKLLKSPHATQALNLALTKDVLVLLALLPPLAESMMTTLAEYLGLETMLAIVCRTYEGVKVLEKYDADGTIISTAGIHGLGSSIGKSIKGRFLVICLEDLSPYVGGFVADDPQRKLALPKPKLPNGECPPGFLDYAVNTINLDDKNLDCLTSGGHGLRETLFYSLFSPPNI
;
A
#
# COMPACT_ATOMS: atom_id res chain seq x y z
N MET A 1 -57.53 -36.08 25.95
CA MET A 1 -56.43 -35.09 25.84
C MET A 1 -55.12 -35.85 25.72
N SER A 2 -54.57 -35.96 24.50
CA SER A 2 -53.26 -36.61 24.30
C SER A 2 -52.17 -35.71 24.86
N ARG A 3 -51.37 -36.23 25.81
CA ARG A 3 -50.16 -35.55 26.29
C ARG A 3 -49.22 -35.35 25.09
N PRO A 4 -48.64 -34.15 24.89
CA PRO A 4 -47.61 -33.97 23.88
C PRO A 4 -46.47 -34.96 24.16
N ASN A 5 -46.03 -35.65 23.11
CA ASN A 5 -45.02 -36.68 23.19
C ASN A 5 -43.71 -36.04 23.70
N HIS A 6 -43.27 -36.41 24.90
CA HIS A 6 -42.16 -35.79 25.63
C HIS A 6 -40.89 -35.66 24.76
N GLN A 7 -40.67 -36.60 23.84
CA GLN A 7 -39.55 -36.57 22.90
C GLN A 7 -39.66 -35.41 21.89
N HIS A 8 -40.86 -35.11 21.41
CA HIS A 8 -41.11 -34.01 20.47
C HIS A 8 -40.82 -32.65 21.14
N GLN A 9 -41.18 -32.52 22.41
CA GLN A 9 -40.94 -31.30 23.18
C GLN A 9 -39.45 -31.07 23.45
N ILE A 10 -38.69 -32.13 23.77
CA ILE A 10 -37.21 -32.07 23.88
C ILE A 10 -36.59 -31.66 22.54
N ASN A 11 -37.00 -32.26 21.43
CA ASN A 11 -36.42 -31.94 20.11
C ASN A 11 -36.68 -30.48 19.69
N LEU A 12 -37.86 -29.93 20.02
CA LEU A 12 -38.16 -28.51 19.80
C LEU A 12 -37.27 -27.60 20.66
N GLU A 13 -37.00 -28.01 21.90
CA GLU A 13 -36.14 -27.26 22.81
C GLU A 13 -34.67 -27.30 22.38
N ILE A 14 -34.16 -28.47 21.95
CA ILE A 14 -32.83 -28.61 21.35
C ILE A 14 -32.70 -27.71 20.12
N LYS A 15 -33.68 -27.77 19.21
CA LYS A 15 -33.67 -26.92 18.00
C LYS A 15 -33.65 -25.43 18.37
N ARG A 16 -34.46 -25.01 19.34
CA ARG A 16 -34.45 -23.63 19.85
C ARG A 16 -33.08 -23.25 20.39
N HIS A 17 -32.40 -24.14 21.12
CA HIS A 17 -31.04 -23.88 21.62
C HIS A 17 -30.00 -23.84 20.50
N GLU A 18 -30.08 -24.72 19.50
CA GLU A 18 -29.21 -24.67 18.31
C GLU A 18 -29.38 -23.36 17.53
N ASP A 19 -30.62 -22.93 17.31
CA ASP A 19 -30.94 -21.68 16.62
C ASP A 19 -30.43 -20.47 17.43
N ASN A 20 -30.59 -20.49 18.76
CA ASN A 20 -30.04 -19.45 19.64
C ASN A 20 -28.50 -19.42 19.60
N ILE A 21 -27.83 -20.57 19.60
CA ILE A 21 -26.36 -20.64 19.49
C ILE A 21 -25.89 -20.05 18.17
N LYS A 22 -26.54 -20.41 17.05
CA LYS A 22 -26.22 -19.84 15.72
C LYS A 22 -26.40 -18.32 15.70
N PHE A 23 -27.47 -17.82 16.28
CA PHE A 23 -27.72 -16.39 16.40
C PHE A 23 -26.63 -15.69 17.23
N LEU A 24 -26.28 -16.23 18.41
CA LEU A 24 -25.22 -15.67 19.24
C LEU A 24 -23.86 -15.71 18.54
N GLN A 25 -23.56 -16.77 17.79
CA GLN A 25 -22.35 -16.86 16.97
C GLN A 25 -22.31 -15.79 15.88
N SER A 26 -23.43 -15.50 15.21
CA SER A 26 -23.49 -14.40 14.23
C SER A 26 -23.27 -13.03 14.87
N GLU A 27 -23.81 -12.80 16.07
CA GLU A 27 -23.60 -11.55 16.81
C GLU A 27 -22.13 -11.41 17.26
N ILE A 28 -21.51 -12.48 17.75
CA ILE A 28 -20.08 -12.50 18.08
C ILE A 28 -19.24 -12.16 16.86
N ASN A 29 -19.51 -12.78 15.71
CA ASN A 29 -18.80 -12.51 14.46
C ASN A 29 -18.95 -11.04 14.03
N CYS A 30 -20.16 -10.48 14.13
CA CYS A 30 -20.43 -9.07 13.81
C CYS A 30 -19.63 -8.11 14.73
N LEU A 31 -19.59 -8.40 16.03
CA LEU A 31 -18.83 -7.62 17.00
C LEU A 31 -17.32 -7.75 16.77
N SER A 32 -16.82 -8.95 16.47
CA SER A 32 -15.41 -9.17 16.13
C SER A 32 -15.01 -8.42 14.86
N GLU A 33 -15.85 -8.42 13.83
CA GLU A 33 -15.62 -7.62 12.62
C GLU A 33 -15.54 -6.12 12.97
N SER A 34 -16.45 -5.62 13.81
CA SER A 34 -16.48 -4.23 14.27
C SER A 34 -15.25 -3.84 15.09
N ILE A 35 -14.77 -4.72 15.98
CA ILE A 35 -13.55 -4.48 16.78
C ILE A 35 -12.33 -4.37 15.86
N LEU A 36 -12.22 -5.25 14.85
CA LEU A 36 -11.13 -5.18 13.88
C LEU A 36 -11.16 -3.87 13.09
N ASP A 37 -12.33 -3.41 12.65
CA ASP A 37 -12.48 -2.13 11.94
C ASP A 37 -12.03 -0.95 12.81
N LEU A 38 -12.44 -0.94 14.08
CA LEU A 38 -12.04 0.07 15.05
C LEU A 38 -10.53 0.03 15.34
N GLN A 39 -9.93 -1.15 15.45
CA GLN A 39 -8.48 -1.30 15.62
C GLN A 39 -7.71 -0.79 14.39
N GLY A 40 -8.21 -1.09 13.18
CA GLY A 40 -7.67 -0.57 11.93
C GLY A 40 -7.78 0.96 11.81
N SER A 41 -8.76 1.59 12.45
CA SER A 41 -8.90 3.05 12.54
C SER A 41 -8.05 3.67 13.65
N LEU A 42 -7.88 2.99 14.78
CA LEU A 42 -7.19 3.50 15.97
C LEU A 42 -5.68 3.27 15.95
N GLY A 43 -5.18 2.34 15.13
CA GLY A 43 -3.75 2.02 14.97
C GLY A 43 -2.85 3.21 14.61
N ASN A 44 -3.42 4.35 14.20
CA ASN A 44 -2.72 5.60 13.97
C ASN A 44 -2.33 6.36 15.27
N HIS A 45 -2.74 5.91 16.46
CA HIS A 45 -2.59 6.67 17.71
C HIS A 45 -1.96 5.95 18.92
N LEU A 46 -1.55 4.68 18.84
CA LEU A 46 -0.87 4.02 19.97
C LEU A 46 0.45 3.34 19.57
N PRO A 47 1.56 3.64 20.27
CA PRO A 47 2.74 2.79 20.25
C PRO A 47 2.40 1.47 20.96
N ALA A 48 2.91 0.36 20.43
CA ALA A 48 2.80 -0.94 21.07
C ALA A 48 3.34 -0.87 22.52
N ASN A 49 2.53 -1.35 23.48
CA ASN A 49 2.89 -1.54 24.91
C ASN A 49 4.37 -1.99 25.05
N GLY A 50 5.20 -1.46 25.95
CA GLY A 50 4.91 -0.97 27.28
C GLY A 50 5.77 -1.77 28.28
N THR A 51 7.00 -1.34 28.48
CA THR A 51 7.79 -1.64 29.69
C THR A 51 8.59 -0.38 30.03
N GLY A 52 8.19 0.28 31.11
CA GLY A 52 8.84 1.48 31.59
C GLY A 52 10.19 1.17 32.22
N THR A 53 11.15 2.06 31.99
CA THR A 53 11.97 2.68 33.04
C THR A 53 12.48 4.00 32.48
N THR A 54 12.17 5.08 33.20
CA THR A 54 12.74 6.41 33.04
C THR A 54 14.26 6.35 33.12
N ASN A 55 14.95 7.02 32.21
CA ASN A 55 16.09 7.88 32.56
C ASN A 55 16.42 8.83 31.41
N GLU A 56 16.57 10.09 31.77
CA GLU A 56 16.96 11.22 30.96
C GLU A 56 18.37 11.00 30.36
N SER A 57 18.51 11.20 29.05
CA SER A 57 19.74 11.75 28.49
C SER A 57 19.46 12.26 27.08
N GLY A 58 19.73 13.56 26.89
CA GLY A 58 19.64 14.19 25.59
C GLY A 58 20.62 13.57 24.60
N ALA A 59 20.09 13.19 23.44
CA ALA A 59 20.86 13.11 22.22
C ALA A 59 19.91 13.48 21.09
N THR A 60 20.25 14.56 20.42
CA THR A 60 19.71 15.01 19.13
C THR A 60 19.33 13.84 18.24
N LEU A 61 18.03 13.54 18.14
CA LEU A 61 17.47 12.75 17.05
C LEU A 61 17.56 13.62 15.80
N ALA A 62 18.77 13.68 15.25
CA ALA A 62 18.95 14.01 13.85
C ALA A 62 18.02 13.10 13.07
N GLU A 63 17.10 13.71 12.32
CA GLU A 63 16.22 13.09 11.35
C GLU A 63 16.98 11.98 10.61
N LYS A 64 16.77 10.74 11.02
CA LYS A 64 17.33 9.59 10.33
C LYS A 64 16.47 9.39 9.10
N ASP A 65 16.80 10.13 8.06
CA ASP A 65 16.10 10.21 6.79
C ASP A 65 15.94 8.79 6.22
N GLU A 66 14.74 8.21 6.32
CA GLU A 66 14.39 6.82 5.93
C GLU A 66 14.70 6.51 4.45
N THR A 67 15.07 7.52 3.69
CA THR A 67 15.69 7.38 2.36
C THR A 67 17.09 6.78 2.36
N GLU A 68 17.72 6.56 3.51
CA GLU A 68 18.99 5.82 3.61
C GLU A 68 18.93 4.44 2.94
N GLN A 69 17.77 3.76 2.91
CA GLN A 69 17.66 2.46 2.23
C GLN A 69 17.74 2.58 0.69
N ILE A 70 17.12 3.60 0.09
CA ILE A 70 17.22 3.89 -1.36
C ILE A 70 18.63 4.36 -1.70
N LEU A 71 19.24 5.14 -0.81
CA LEU A 71 20.59 5.64 -0.97
C LEU A 71 21.63 4.52 -1.00
N ARG A 72 21.36 3.32 -0.46
CA ARG A 72 22.24 2.15 -0.65
C ARG A 72 22.33 1.69 -2.10
N HIS A 73 21.34 2.04 -2.94
CA HIS A 73 21.32 1.78 -4.38
C HIS A 73 21.62 3.04 -5.19
N GLU A 74 22.75 3.71 -4.90
CA GLU A 74 23.13 5.02 -5.45
C GLU A 74 23.12 5.16 -6.98
N LYS A 75 23.13 4.04 -7.71
CA LYS A 75 23.18 3.99 -9.18
C LYS A 75 21.86 3.54 -9.82
N SER A 76 20.80 3.36 -9.01
CA SER A 76 19.47 3.04 -9.51
C SER A 76 18.76 4.29 -10.02
N ALA A 77 17.83 4.10 -10.97
CA ALA A 77 17.00 5.17 -11.51
C ALA A 77 16.12 5.81 -10.40
N ALA A 78 15.54 5.00 -9.52
CA ALA A 78 14.79 5.48 -8.35
C ALA A 78 15.64 6.34 -7.41
N SER A 79 16.89 5.95 -7.12
CA SER A 79 17.77 6.76 -6.25
C SER A 79 18.08 8.13 -6.86
N LEU A 80 18.23 8.21 -8.18
CA LEU A 80 18.44 9.46 -8.90
C LEU A 80 17.21 10.36 -8.78
N LEU A 81 16.03 9.81 -9.09
CA LEU A 81 14.77 10.56 -9.02
C LEU A 81 14.43 10.99 -7.59
N CYS A 82 14.59 10.13 -6.58
CA CYS A 82 14.38 10.50 -5.18
C CYS A 82 15.28 11.65 -4.75
N LYS A 83 16.57 11.63 -5.12
CA LYS A 83 17.50 12.75 -4.82
C LYS A 83 17.05 14.04 -5.48
N LEU A 84 16.57 13.98 -6.73
CA LEU A 84 16.13 15.15 -7.47
C LEU A 84 14.82 15.71 -6.93
N LEU A 85 13.84 14.87 -6.58
CA LEU A 85 12.56 15.27 -6.01
C LEU A 85 12.70 15.94 -4.63
N LYS A 86 13.75 15.59 -3.88
CA LYS A 86 14.06 16.18 -2.57
C LYS A 86 14.70 17.57 -2.63
N SER A 87 15.27 17.97 -3.77
CA SER A 87 15.89 19.28 -3.92
C SER A 87 14.90 20.24 -4.58
N PRO A 88 14.42 21.29 -3.89
CA PRO A 88 13.39 22.19 -4.43
C PRO A 88 13.76 22.82 -5.78
N HIS A 89 15.05 23.16 -5.97
CA HIS A 89 15.55 23.68 -7.24
C HIS A 89 15.64 22.59 -8.32
N ALA A 90 15.99 21.36 -7.96
CA ALA A 90 16.08 20.26 -8.92
C ALA A 90 14.70 19.73 -9.33
N THR A 91 13.68 19.81 -8.47
CA THR A 91 12.29 19.45 -8.80
C THR A 91 11.74 20.29 -9.96
N GLN A 92 12.14 21.56 -10.06
CA GLN A 92 11.73 22.42 -11.16
C GLN A 92 12.41 22.03 -12.48
N ALA A 93 13.70 21.69 -12.44
CA ALA A 93 14.43 21.14 -13.58
C ALA A 93 13.91 19.75 -13.98
N LEU A 94 13.52 18.93 -13.00
CA LEU A 94 12.89 17.63 -13.22
C LEU A 94 11.55 17.77 -13.93
N ASN A 95 10.69 18.70 -13.49
CA ASN A 95 9.40 18.98 -14.15
C ASN A 95 9.54 19.60 -15.55
N LEU A 96 10.71 20.15 -15.89
CA LEU A 96 11.03 20.68 -17.21
C LEU A 96 11.65 19.61 -18.13
N ALA A 97 12.49 18.73 -17.58
CA ALA A 97 13.17 17.66 -18.31
C ALA A 97 12.32 16.38 -18.43
N LEU A 98 11.49 16.12 -17.44
CA LEU A 98 10.51 15.03 -17.33
C LEU A 98 9.12 15.61 -17.12
N THR A 99 8.09 14.78 -17.28
CA THR A 99 6.70 15.16 -17.03
C THR A 99 6.41 15.16 -15.53
N LYS A 100 5.45 15.98 -15.09
CA LYS A 100 4.84 15.93 -13.73
C LYS A 100 4.23 14.56 -13.38
N ASP A 101 4.10 13.70 -14.40
CA ASP A 101 3.55 12.35 -14.30
C ASP A 101 4.52 11.32 -13.73
N VAL A 102 5.81 11.65 -13.55
CA VAL A 102 6.81 10.71 -13.00
C VAL A 102 6.87 10.79 -11.47
N LEU A 103 6.65 9.65 -10.82
CA LEU A 103 6.69 9.41 -9.39
C LEU A 103 7.65 8.25 -9.08
N VAL A 104 8.03 8.06 -7.81
CA VAL A 104 8.86 6.91 -7.38
C VAL A 104 8.13 6.15 -6.30
N LEU A 105 7.99 4.82 -6.41
CA LEU A 105 7.17 4.01 -5.49
C LEU A 105 7.52 4.25 -4.02
N LEU A 106 8.80 4.20 -3.66
CA LEU A 106 9.25 4.46 -2.29
C LEU A 106 8.93 5.88 -1.79
N ALA A 107 8.85 6.88 -2.68
CA ALA A 107 8.45 8.23 -2.29
C ALA A 107 6.92 8.38 -2.13
N LEU A 108 6.14 7.37 -2.53
CA LEU A 108 4.69 7.33 -2.35
C LEU A 108 4.28 6.63 -1.05
N LEU A 109 5.20 5.86 -0.45
CA LEU A 109 4.99 5.24 0.83
C LEU A 109 5.22 6.27 1.95
N PRO A 110 4.37 6.28 3.00
CA PRO A 110 4.59 7.13 4.16
C PRO A 110 5.83 6.64 4.93
N PRO A 111 6.34 7.43 5.89
CA PRO A 111 7.30 6.94 6.85
C PRO A 111 6.75 5.69 7.55
N LEU A 112 7.43 4.56 7.35
CA LEU A 112 7.02 3.25 7.80
C LEU A 112 8.06 2.72 8.78
N ALA A 113 7.61 2.00 9.81
CA ALA A 113 8.52 1.28 10.68
C ALA A 113 9.45 0.36 9.87
N GLU A 114 10.72 0.29 10.24
CA GLU A 114 11.75 -0.46 9.51
C GLU A 114 11.37 -1.94 9.26
N SER A 115 10.68 -2.56 10.23
CA SER A 115 10.18 -3.93 10.11
C SER A 115 9.10 -4.08 9.02
N MET A 116 8.20 -3.10 8.86
CA MET A 116 7.18 -3.12 7.81
C MET A 116 7.82 -2.89 6.44
N MET A 117 8.75 -1.95 6.32
CA MET A 117 9.46 -1.70 5.06
C MET A 117 10.27 -2.92 4.62
N THR A 118 10.92 -3.62 5.57
CA THR A 118 11.62 -4.87 5.30
C THR A 118 10.66 -5.96 4.80
N THR A 119 9.53 -6.15 5.50
CA THR A 119 8.51 -7.15 5.11
C THR A 119 7.93 -6.85 3.72
N LEU A 120 7.64 -5.58 3.42
CA LEU A 120 7.16 -5.15 2.10
C LEU A 120 8.21 -5.39 1.02
N ALA A 121 9.49 -5.12 1.29
CA ALA A 121 10.56 -5.37 0.35
C ALA A 121 10.79 -6.87 0.09
N GLU A 122 10.63 -7.71 1.11
CA GLU A 122 10.66 -9.17 0.96
C GLU A 122 9.48 -9.68 0.13
N TYR A 123 8.28 -9.12 0.33
CA TYR A 123 7.08 -9.51 -0.41
C TYR A 123 7.08 -9.03 -1.87
N LEU A 124 7.33 -7.75 -2.11
CA LEU A 124 7.28 -7.14 -3.45
C LEU A 124 8.55 -7.36 -4.26
N GLY A 125 9.67 -7.63 -3.58
CA GLY A 125 10.99 -7.69 -4.17
C GLY A 125 11.62 -6.30 -4.40
N LEU A 126 12.95 -6.28 -4.45
CA LEU A 126 13.74 -5.06 -4.56
C LEU A 126 13.46 -4.27 -5.85
N GLU A 127 13.28 -4.95 -6.99
CA GLU A 127 13.03 -4.30 -8.28
C GLU A 127 11.70 -3.52 -8.27
N THR A 128 10.65 -4.10 -7.68
CA THR A 128 9.35 -3.45 -7.50
C THR A 128 9.43 -2.29 -6.53
N MET A 129 10.10 -2.45 -5.38
CA MET A 129 10.29 -1.36 -4.41
C MET A 129 11.01 -0.15 -5.02
N LEU A 130 11.91 -0.38 -5.97
CA LEU A 130 12.64 0.66 -6.71
C LEU A 130 11.96 1.06 -8.03
N ALA A 131 10.69 0.69 -8.24
CA ALA A 131 9.98 1.02 -9.47
C ALA A 131 9.72 2.54 -9.61
N ILE A 132 9.79 3.00 -10.85
CA ILE A 132 9.31 4.32 -11.24
C ILE A 132 7.83 4.18 -11.58
N VAL A 133 7.00 5.05 -11.00
CA VAL A 133 5.56 5.06 -11.24
C VAL A 133 5.22 6.23 -12.14
N CYS A 134 4.65 5.98 -13.31
CA CYS A 134 4.18 7.01 -14.23
C CYS A 134 2.66 7.10 -14.16
N ARG A 135 2.10 8.31 -14.06
CA ARG A 135 0.65 8.50 -14.14
C ARG A 135 0.12 8.13 -15.52
N THR A 136 0.84 8.53 -16.56
CA THR A 136 0.41 8.41 -17.96
C THR A 136 1.42 7.64 -18.81
N TYR A 137 0.97 7.13 -19.95
CA TYR A 137 1.87 6.50 -20.93
C TYR A 137 2.90 7.49 -21.50
N GLU A 138 2.53 8.76 -21.65
CA GLU A 138 3.48 9.82 -22.05
C GLU A 138 4.59 10.01 -21.02
N GLY A 139 4.28 9.87 -19.72
CA GLY A 139 5.26 9.84 -18.65
C GLY A 139 6.28 8.72 -18.81
N VAL A 140 5.86 7.55 -19.31
CA VAL A 140 6.77 6.42 -19.60
C VAL A 140 7.71 6.75 -20.76
N LYS A 141 7.18 7.31 -21.85
CA LYS A 141 7.95 7.63 -23.06
C LYS A 141 9.08 8.64 -22.83
N VAL A 142 8.92 9.55 -21.86
CA VAL A 142 9.96 10.55 -21.59
C VAL A 142 11.11 10.02 -20.74
N LEU A 143 10.94 8.86 -20.08
CA LEU A 143 11.99 8.25 -19.27
C LEU A 143 13.15 7.77 -20.12
N GLU A 144 12.87 7.08 -21.22
CA GLU A 144 13.88 6.46 -22.07
C GLU A 144 13.57 6.72 -23.55
N LYS A 145 14.58 7.14 -24.32
CA LYS A 145 14.45 7.34 -25.77
C LYS A 145 15.38 6.38 -26.49
N TYR A 146 14.91 5.92 -27.64
CA TYR A 146 15.65 5.02 -28.51
C TYR A 146 15.95 5.72 -29.84
N ASP A 147 17.10 5.41 -30.42
CA ASP A 147 17.44 5.81 -31.78
C ASP A 147 16.78 4.87 -32.83
N ALA A 148 17.07 5.11 -34.10
CA ALA A 148 16.50 4.33 -35.20
C ALA A 148 16.91 2.85 -35.18
N ASP A 149 18.03 2.51 -34.52
CA ASP A 149 18.54 1.16 -34.38
C ASP A 149 17.99 0.47 -33.11
N GLY A 150 17.13 1.16 -32.35
CA GLY A 150 16.58 0.67 -31.08
C GLY A 150 17.57 0.75 -29.91
N THR A 151 18.65 1.53 -30.04
CA THR A 151 19.64 1.72 -28.98
C THR A 151 19.24 2.88 -28.07
N ILE A 152 19.48 2.73 -26.77
CA ILE A 152 19.18 3.75 -25.77
C ILE A 152 20.02 5.01 -26.02
N ILE A 153 19.36 6.16 -26.16
CA ILE A 153 20.00 7.46 -26.27
C ILE A 153 20.41 7.92 -24.86
N SER A 154 21.68 7.72 -24.50
CA SER A 154 22.23 8.01 -23.17
C SER A 154 22.19 9.49 -22.75
N THR A 155 22.01 10.40 -23.70
CA THR A 155 21.91 11.84 -23.48
C THR A 155 20.48 12.35 -23.31
N ALA A 156 19.47 11.47 -23.41
CA ALA A 156 18.06 11.83 -23.34
C ALA A 156 17.36 11.23 -22.11
N GLY A 157 16.17 11.77 -21.80
CA GLY A 157 15.30 11.28 -20.73
C GLY A 157 16.01 11.25 -19.37
N ILE A 158 15.79 10.17 -18.62
CA ILE A 158 16.36 9.99 -17.29
C ILE A 158 17.89 9.78 -17.32
N HIS A 159 18.44 9.23 -18.40
CA HIS A 159 19.88 9.05 -18.58
C HIS A 159 20.60 10.39 -18.81
N GLY A 160 20.05 11.23 -19.67
CA GLY A 160 20.53 12.60 -19.90
C GLY A 160 20.48 13.44 -18.63
N LEU A 161 19.38 13.34 -17.88
CA LEU A 161 19.20 14.01 -16.60
C LEU A 161 20.25 13.56 -15.58
N GLY A 162 20.48 12.25 -15.45
CA GLY A 162 21.55 11.72 -14.61
C GLY A 162 22.92 12.27 -15.01
N SER A 163 23.22 12.24 -16.30
CA SER A 163 24.51 12.69 -16.85
C SER A 163 24.76 14.18 -16.56
N SER A 164 23.72 15.03 -16.62
CA SER A 164 23.80 16.46 -16.33
C SER A 164 24.25 16.79 -14.90
N ILE A 165 24.02 15.87 -13.95
CA ILE A 165 24.43 15.98 -12.55
C ILE A 165 25.59 15.05 -12.21
N GLY A 166 26.30 14.52 -13.22
CA GLY A 166 27.46 13.64 -13.04
C GLY A 166 27.12 12.26 -12.48
N LYS A 167 25.88 11.80 -12.63
CA LYS A 167 25.41 10.48 -12.21
C LYS A 167 25.11 9.62 -13.44
N SER A 168 25.25 8.31 -13.27
CA SER A 168 24.84 7.33 -14.30
C SER A 168 23.91 6.31 -13.66
N ILE A 169 22.89 5.94 -14.42
CA ILE A 169 21.99 4.85 -14.06
C ILE A 169 22.65 3.55 -14.54
N LYS A 170 22.71 2.54 -13.66
CA LYS A 170 23.22 1.21 -14.00
C LYS A 170 22.12 0.17 -13.85
N GLY A 171 22.03 -0.71 -14.84
CA GLY A 171 21.05 -1.79 -14.86
C GLY A 171 19.70 -1.33 -15.41
N ARG A 172 18.75 -2.26 -15.40
CA ARG A 172 17.36 -2.01 -15.78
C ARG A 172 16.61 -1.40 -14.60
N PHE A 173 15.50 -0.74 -14.90
CA PHE A 173 14.57 -0.26 -13.90
C PHE A 173 13.15 -0.62 -14.34
N LEU A 174 12.30 -0.95 -13.36
CA LEU A 174 10.89 -1.22 -13.60
C LEU A 174 10.12 0.10 -13.70
N VAL A 175 9.22 0.19 -14.67
CA VAL A 175 8.26 1.29 -14.79
C VAL A 175 6.86 0.72 -14.67
N ILE A 176 6.04 1.30 -13.80
CA ILE A 176 4.63 0.97 -13.63
C ILE A 176 3.81 2.17 -14.10
N CYS A 177 2.96 1.99 -15.11
CA CYS A 177 2.06 3.03 -15.59
C CYS A 177 0.69 2.89 -14.92
N LEU A 178 0.18 3.94 -14.26
CA LEU A 178 -1.12 3.90 -13.59
C LEU A 178 -2.29 3.76 -14.57
N GLU A 179 -2.17 4.31 -15.79
CA GLU A 179 -3.17 4.16 -16.86
C GLU A 179 -3.29 2.72 -17.38
N ASP A 180 -2.22 1.92 -17.26
CA ASP A 180 -2.22 0.52 -17.69
C ASP A 180 -2.82 -0.42 -16.62
N LEU A 181 -2.99 0.07 -15.38
CA LEU A 181 -3.53 -0.71 -14.28
C LEU A 181 -5.06 -0.70 -14.27
N SER A 182 -5.65 -1.87 -14.06
CA SER A 182 -7.09 -1.96 -13.80
C SER A 182 -7.38 -1.58 -12.34
N PRO A 183 -8.19 -0.55 -12.09
CA PRO A 183 -8.55 -0.15 -10.73
C PRO A 183 -9.45 -1.19 -10.07
N TYR A 184 -9.45 -1.23 -8.74
CA TYR A 184 -10.42 -1.98 -7.96
C TYR A 184 -11.83 -1.42 -8.15
N VAL A 185 -12.80 -2.30 -8.41
CA VAL A 185 -14.19 -1.92 -8.73
C VAL A 185 -15.21 -2.27 -7.63
N GLY A 186 -14.80 -2.84 -6.49
CA GLY A 186 -15.74 -3.35 -5.49
C GLY A 186 -16.31 -2.30 -4.52
N GLY A 187 -15.59 -1.20 -4.25
CA GLY A 187 -16.06 -0.08 -3.42
C GLY A 187 -15.14 0.27 -2.25
N PHE A 188 -15.50 1.32 -1.50
CA PHE A 188 -14.69 1.85 -0.39
C PHE A 188 -15.44 1.70 0.93
N VAL A 189 -14.69 1.64 2.03
CA VAL A 189 -15.26 1.75 3.38
C VAL A 189 -15.89 3.14 3.52
N ALA A 190 -17.15 3.18 3.96
CA ALA A 190 -17.90 4.43 4.10
C ALA A 190 -17.29 5.33 5.17
N ASP A 191 -17.24 6.63 4.89
CA ASP A 191 -16.73 7.68 5.80
C ASP A 191 -15.30 7.46 6.32
N ASP A 192 -14.50 6.64 5.63
CA ASP A 192 -13.09 6.41 5.96
C ASP A 192 -12.18 7.48 5.31
N PRO A 193 -11.45 8.29 6.10
CA PRO A 193 -10.61 9.37 5.56
C PRO A 193 -9.42 8.86 4.75
N GLN A 194 -9.02 7.59 4.94
CA GLN A 194 -7.94 6.95 4.20
C GLN A 194 -8.41 6.23 2.95
N ARG A 195 -9.71 6.34 2.62
CA ARG A 195 -10.39 5.69 1.49
C ARG A 195 -10.01 4.21 1.37
N LYS A 196 -10.08 3.46 2.48
CA LYS A 196 -9.79 2.02 2.48
C LYS A 196 -10.73 1.25 1.54
N LEU A 197 -10.20 0.19 0.93
CA LEU A 197 -10.96 -0.68 0.03
C LEU A 197 -11.90 -1.58 0.85
N ALA A 198 -13.16 -1.68 0.44
CA ALA A 198 -14.14 -2.59 1.04
C ALA A 198 -13.89 -4.03 0.56
N LEU A 199 -12.86 -4.67 1.11
CA LEU A 199 -12.50 -6.06 0.80
C LEU A 199 -13.19 -7.02 1.77
N PRO A 200 -13.80 -8.13 1.30
CA PRO A 200 -14.41 -9.12 2.19
C PRO A 200 -13.37 -9.72 3.12
N LYS A 201 -13.57 -9.63 4.43
CA LYS A 201 -12.66 -10.24 5.42
C LYS A 201 -12.63 -11.77 5.24
N PRO A 202 -11.46 -12.42 5.42
CA PRO A 202 -11.37 -13.87 5.35
C PRO A 202 -12.22 -14.51 6.46
N LYS A 203 -12.85 -15.65 6.15
CA LYS A 203 -13.69 -16.39 7.11
C LYS A 203 -13.24 -17.85 7.18
N LEU A 204 -13.08 -18.36 8.39
CA LEU A 204 -12.89 -19.77 8.69
C LEU A 204 -14.17 -20.55 8.38
N PRO A 205 -14.14 -21.90 8.28
CA PRO A 205 -15.33 -22.70 8.02
C PRO A 205 -16.46 -22.52 9.05
N ASN A 206 -16.15 -22.05 10.25
CA ASN A 206 -17.12 -21.71 11.31
C ASN A 206 -17.70 -20.28 11.17
N GLY A 207 -17.29 -19.52 10.15
CA GLY A 207 -17.73 -18.14 9.89
C GLY A 207 -16.94 -17.06 10.63
N GLU A 208 -16.04 -17.44 11.53
CA GLU A 208 -15.20 -16.50 12.29
C GLU A 208 -14.06 -15.95 11.42
N CYS A 209 -13.67 -14.71 11.67
CA CYS A 209 -12.44 -14.17 11.10
C CYS A 209 -11.23 -14.90 11.71
N PRO A 210 -10.24 -15.34 10.91
CA PRO A 210 -9.04 -15.99 11.43
C PRO A 210 -8.37 -15.17 12.54
N PRO A 211 -8.01 -15.79 13.68
CA PRO A 211 -7.34 -15.08 14.76
C PRO A 211 -5.98 -14.55 14.27
N GLY A 212 -5.72 -13.27 14.53
CA GLY A 212 -4.51 -12.58 14.08
C GLY A 212 -4.61 -11.91 12.71
N PHE A 213 -5.74 -12.03 12.01
CA PHE A 213 -6.00 -11.17 10.85
C PHE A 213 -6.15 -9.72 11.31
N LEU A 214 -5.32 -8.83 10.75
CA LEU A 214 -5.34 -7.40 11.05
C LEU A 214 -6.14 -6.64 9.99
N ASP A 215 -5.65 -6.65 8.76
CA ASP A 215 -6.28 -6.09 7.57
C ASP A 215 -5.53 -6.61 6.33
N TYR A 216 -6.03 -6.30 5.14
CA TYR A 216 -5.28 -6.49 3.90
C TYR A 216 -4.14 -5.47 3.80
N ALA A 217 -2.98 -5.88 3.27
CA ALA A 217 -1.80 -5.02 3.13
C ALA A 217 -2.08 -3.71 2.36
N VAL A 218 -2.98 -3.75 1.37
CA VAL A 218 -3.41 -2.55 0.65
C VAL A 218 -4.12 -1.53 1.55
N ASN A 219 -4.78 -1.95 2.64
CA ASN A 219 -5.48 -1.11 3.60
C ASN A 219 -4.61 -0.68 4.79
N THR A 220 -3.46 -1.31 5.01
CA THR A 220 -2.53 -0.94 6.10
C THR A 220 -1.61 0.22 5.75
N ILE A 221 -1.49 0.56 4.46
CA ILE A 221 -0.70 1.71 4.00
C ILE A 221 -1.50 2.98 4.20
N ASN A 222 -0.92 3.95 4.91
CA ASN A 222 -1.46 5.31 4.98
C ASN A 222 -0.95 6.13 3.79
N LEU A 223 -1.82 6.92 3.16
CA LEU A 223 -1.46 7.73 2.00
C LEU A 223 -1.64 9.22 2.32
N ASP A 224 -0.76 10.05 1.76
CA ASP A 224 -0.97 11.49 1.70
C ASP A 224 -2.29 11.80 0.98
N ASP A 225 -3.01 12.83 1.44
CA ASP A 225 -4.31 13.23 0.86
C ASP A 225 -4.26 13.46 -0.66
N LYS A 226 -3.15 14.04 -1.16
CA LYS A 226 -2.91 14.27 -2.60
C LYS A 226 -2.86 12.98 -3.43
N ASN A 227 -2.64 11.83 -2.77
CA ASN A 227 -2.52 10.52 -3.40
C ASN A 227 -3.77 9.65 -3.21
N LEU A 228 -4.72 10.13 -2.41
CA LEU A 228 -5.95 9.40 -2.11
C LEU A 228 -6.93 9.41 -3.26
N ASP A 229 -6.99 10.46 -4.08
CA ASP A 229 -7.99 10.60 -5.15
C ASP A 229 -7.47 11.37 -6.38
N CYS A 230 -8.17 11.23 -7.51
CA CYS A 230 -7.99 12.05 -8.71
C CYS A 230 -6.54 12.10 -9.24
N LEU A 231 -5.80 11.00 -9.11
CA LEU A 231 -4.43 10.90 -9.64
C LEU A 231 -4.38 10.46 -11.09
N THR A 232 -5.27 9.56 -11.48
CA THR A 232 -5.42 9.08 -12.86
C THR A 232 -6.46 9.89 -13.62
N SER A 233 -6.45 9.80 -14.95
CA SER A 233 -7.47 10.40 -15.82
C SER A 233 -8.89 9.88 -15.52
N GLY A 234 -9.01 8.65 -15.01
CA GLY A 234 -10.27 8.06 -14.53
C GLY A 234 -10.72 8.56 -13.16
N GLY A 235 -9.97 9.45 -12.51
CA GLY A 235 -10.32 9.97 -11.19
C GLY A 235 -10.00 9.01 -10.05
N HIS A 236 -9.01 8.13 -10.21
CA HIS A 236 -8.65 7.13 -9.19
C HIS A 236 -7.39 7.54 -8.43
N GLY A 237 -7.31 7.16 -7.15
CA GLY A 237 -6.14 7.29 -6.28
C GLY A 237 -5.16 6.10 -6.37
N LEU A 238 -4.09 6.13 -5.56
CA LEU A 238 -3.08 5.06 -5.56
C LEU A 238 -3.57 3.76 -4.92
N ARG A 239 -4.49 3.83 -3.96
CA ARG A 239 -4.89 2.65 -3.19
C ARG A 239 -5.61 1.65 -4.09
N GLU A 240 -6.61 2.12 -4.82
CA GLU A 240 -7.42 1.31 -5.73
C GLU A 240 -6.72 0.99 -7.06
N THR A 241 -5.60 1.64 -7.39
CA THR A 241 -4.83 1.36 -8.62
C THR A 241 -3.53 0.61 -8.28
N LEU A 242 -2.49 1.35 -7.93
CA LEU A 242 -1.13 0.87 -7.70
C LEU A 242 -1.07 -0.17 -6.59
N PHE A 243 -1.48 0.18 -5.38
CA PHE A 243 -1.30 -0.70 -4.23
C PHE A 243 -2.23 -1.91 -4.31
N TYR A 244 -3.45 -1.75 -4.83
CA TYR A 244 -4.31 -2.89 -5.13
C TYR A 244 -3.62 -3.85 -6.11
N SER A 245 -3.02 -3.35 -7.19
CA SER A 245 -2.33 -4.19 -8.17
C SER A 245 -1.07 -4.87 -7.61
N LEU A 246 -0.37 -4.22 -6.68
CA LEU A 246 0.85 -4.75 -6.05
C LEU A 246 0.57 -5.83 -5.00
N PHE A 247 -0.53 -5.71 -4.25
CA PHE A 247 -0.86 -6.65 -3.17
C PHE A 247 -1.91 -7.69 -3.54
N SER A 248 -2.62 -7.50 -4.65
CA SER A 248 -3.54 -8.53 -5.13
C SER A 248 -2.75 -9.69 -5.73
N PRO A 249 -3.13 -10.94 -5.46
CA PRO A 249 -2.57 -12.07 -6.19
C PRO A 249 -2.83 -11.85 -7.69
N PRO A 250 -1.87 -12.20 -8.58
CA PRO A 250 -2.11 -12.15 -10.01
C PRO A 250 -3.38 -12.94 -10.31
N ASN A 251 -4.30 -12.38 -11.10
CA ASN A 251 -5.45 -13.14 -11.59
C ASN A 251 -4.92 -14.42 -12.26
N ILE A 252 -5.13 -15.57 -11.61
CA ILE A 252 -4.88 -16.90 -12.17
C ILE A 252 -6.15 -17.32 -12.90
#